data_AF-A0A0G8CHA5-F1
#
_entry.id   AF-A0A0G8CHA5-F1
#
_cell.length_a   1.000
_cell.length_b   1.000
_cell.length_c   1.000
_cell.angle_alpha   90.00
_cell.angle_beta   90.00
_cell.angle_gamma   90.00
#
_symmetry.space_group_name_H-M   'P 1'
#
loop_
_entity.id
_entity.type
_entity.pdbx_description
1 polymer ?
#
loop_
_entity_poly.entity_id
_entity_poly.type
_entity_poly.pdbx_seq_one_letter_code
_entity_poly.pdbx_strand_id
1 'polypeptide(L)'
;MRIKLLLIFSLLFLKSCSPLKNNADAIVEPYKLTEEQSSILQMTPFQEGDSMFYSVTLKNEKDKIHAIIDYYQNGKKTNVIANIATSHFQEKKVKLSFLPPQSQLDKDVQVQKHWYVNIEGSSMLAPEEAPPIINSSTSTTLQSAINLTYNQKTTLAAIIKTNKETVRIPMLEEKTAIDQLLQENEHVYLFSIELKKNTKAEMQLYCISALVFNEVYFLTN
;
A
#
# COMPACT_ATOMS: atom_id res chain seq x y z
N MET A 1 -32.69 -37.12 -27.44
CA MET A 1 -31.30 -37.10 -26.89
C MET A 1 -30.43 -35.94 -27.42
N ARG A 2 -30.99 -34.88 -28.03
CA ARG A 2 -30.20 -33.78 -28.64
C ARG A 2 -30.02 -32.54 -27.74
N ILE A 3 -30.90 -32.34 -26.75
CA ILE A 3 -30.85 -31.16 -25.85
C ILE A 3 -29.80 -31.31 -24.74
N LYS A 4 -29.49 -32.53 -24.30
CA LYS A 4 -28.44 -32.77 -23.28
C LYS A 4 -27.03 -32.52 -23.81
N LEU A 5 -26.81 -32.57 -25.12
CA LEU A 5 -25.48 -32.35 -25.73
C LEU A 5 -25.13 -30.85 -25.82
N LEU A 6 -26.14 -29.98 -26.02
CA LEU A 6 -25.97 -28.52 -26.09
C LEU A 6 -25.56 -27.90 -24.76
N LEU A 7 -26.08 -28.43 -23.64
CA LEU A 7 -25.69 -27.99 -22.29
C LEU A 7 -24.22 -28.28 -21.97
N ILE A 8 -23.66 -29.38 -22.49
CA ILE A 8 -22.25 -29.74 -22.27
C ILE A 8 -21.32 -28.85 -23.10
N PHE A 9 -21.76 -28.37 -24.28
CA PHE A 9 -20.98 -27.46 -25.12
C PHE A 9 -20.93 -26.03 -24.54
N SER A 10 -21.97 -25.60 -23.83
CA SER A 10 -22.01 -24.30 -23.13
C SER A 10 -21.05 -24.20 -21.93
N LEU A 11 -20.76 -25.32 -21.26
CA LEU A 11 -19.84 -25.37 -20.12
C LEU A 11 -18.36 -25.23 -20.51
N LEU A 12 -18.02 -25.43 -21.78
CA LEU A 12 -16.64 -25.32 -22.28
C LEU A 12 -16.19 -23.87 -22.55
N PHE A 13 -17.12 -22.91 -22.63
CA PHE A 13 -16.80 -21.49 -22.85
C PHE A 13 -16.49 -20.70 -21.57
N LEU A 14 -16.56 -21.31 -20.39
CA LEU A 14 -16.29 -20.63 -19.11
C LEU A 14 -14.80 -20.66 -18.69
N LYS A 15 -13.88 -21.12 -19.55
CA LYS A 15 -12.44 -21.22 -19.22
C LYS A 15 -11.54 -20.28 -20.02
N SER A 16 -11.94 -19.04 -20.25
CA SER A 16 -11.01 -18.00 -20.70
C SER A 16 -11.13 -16.73 -19.86
N CYS A 17 -10.81 -16.85 -18.57
CA CYS A 17 -10.31 -15.71 -17.81
C CYS A 17 -8.80 -15.66 -18.09
N SER A 18 -8.39 -15.01 -19.19
CA SER A 18 -6.98 -14.81 -19.48
C SER A 18 -6.36 -14.00 -18.34
N PRO A 19 -5.26 -14.46 -17.72
CA PRO A 19 -4.58 -13.68 -16.70
C PRO A 19 -4.10 -12.38 -17.35
N LEU A 20 -4.53 -11.27 -16.76
CA LEU A 20 -4.25 -9.93 -17.22
C LEU A 20 -2.72 -9.76 -17.32
N LYS A 21 -2.20 -9.37 -18.50
CA LYS A 21 -0.77 -9.17 -18.72
C LYS A 21 -0.25 -8.07 -17.77
N ASN A 22 0.61 -8.45 -16.83
CA ASN A 22 1.31 -7.57 -15.90
C ASN A 22 2.35 -6.72 -16.66
N ASN A 23 2.01 -5.49 -17.00
CA ASN A 23 2.93 -4.47 -17.48
C ASN A 23 2.90 -3.32 -16.47
N ALA A 24 3.91 -3.18 -15.60
CA ALA A 24 4.11 -2.10 -14.62
C ALA A 24 2.99 -1.04 -14.57
N ASP A 25 2.13 -1.12 -13.56
CA ASP A 25 0.77 -0.54 -13.61
C ASP A 25 0.65 0.84 -12.97
N ALA A 26 1.58 1.20 -12.11
CA ALA A 26 1.75 2.54 -11.55
C ALA A 26 3.20 2.74 -11.14
N ILE A 27 3.58 3.97 -10.81
CA ILE A 27 4.91 4.30 -10.28
C ILE A 27 4.71 4.96 -8.92
N VAL A 28 5.50 4.56 -7.92
CA VAL A 28 5.62 5.28 -6.65
C VAL A 28 7.00 5.90 -6.54
N GLU A 29 7.05 7.14 -6.07
CA GLU A 29 8.29 7.88 -5.85
C GLU A 29 8.26 8.60 -4.50
N PRO A 30 9.41 8.81 -3.84
CA PRO A 30 9.51 9.71 -2.70
C PRO A 30 9.04 11.12 -3.08
N TYR A 31 8.26 11.76 -2.22
CA TYR A 31 7.75 13.11 -2.44
C TYR A 31 8.44 14.08 -1.48
N LYS A 32 9.16 15.05 -2.03
CA LYS A 32 9.71 16.16 -1.25
C LYS A 32 8.63 17.21 -1.02
N LEU A 33 8.37 17.54 0.25
CA LEU A 33 7.45 18.61 0.61
C LEU A 33 7.91 19.95 0.03
N THR A 34 6.95 20.80 -0.34
CA THR A 34 7.22 22.21 -0.63
C THR A 34 7.56 22.96 0.66
N GLU A 35 8.17 24.14 0.55
CA GLU A 35 8.48 24.98 1.74
C GLU A 35 7.22 25.32 2.55
N GLU A 36 6.10 25.57 1.88
CA GLU A 36 4.81 25.82 2.52
C GLU A 36 4.30 24.58 3.26
N GLN A 37 4.36 23.40 2.64
CA GLN A 37 3.95 22.14 3.27
C GLN A 37 4.82 21.79 4.47
N SER A 38 6.13 21.99 4.36
CA SER A 38 7.09 21.83 5.45
C SER A 38 6.77 22.78 6.60
N SER A 39 6.52 24.06 6.31
CA SER A 39 6.17 25.07 7.32
C SER A 39 4.88 24.72 8.06
N ILE A 40 3.86 24.23 7.35
CA ILE A 40 2.61 23.78 7.97
C ILE A 40 2.86 22.54 8.85
N LEU A 41 3.64 21.58 8.38
CA LEU A 41 3.96 20.38 9.16
C LEU A 41 4.72 20.71 10.45
N GLN A 42 5.64 21.69 10.41
CA GLN A 42 6.36 22.18 11.58
C GLN A 42 5.47 22.85 12.64
N MET A 43 4.26 23.29 12.28
CA MET A 43 3.26 23.77 13.24
C MET A 43 2.57 22.62 14.00
N THR A 44 2.78 21.37 13.59
CA THR A 44 2.23 20.19 14.25
C THR A 44 3.27 19.54 15.17
N PRO A 45 2.86 18.66 16.10
CA PRO A 45 3.79 17.82 16.85
C PRO A 45 4.59 16.83 15.97
N PHE A 46 4.28 16.73 14.68
CA PHE A 46 4.98 15.86 13.74
C PHE A 46 6.22 16.57 13.20
N GLN A 47 7.39 16.17 13.69
CA GLN A 47 8.66 16.60 13.10
C GLN A 47 8.95 15.79 11.82
N GLU A 48 9.60 16.43 10.85
CA GLU A 48 9.90 15.84 9.53
C GLU A 48 10.80 14.59 9.60
N GLY A 49 11.59 14.43 10.67
CA GLY A 49 12.70 13.46 10.75
C GLY A 49 12.33 12.00 10.45
N ASP A 50 11.10 11.57 10.74
CA ASP A 50 10.62 10.22 10.45
C ASP A 50 9.31 10.19 9.64
N SER A 51 8.84 11.35 9.17
CA SER A 51 7.62 11.45 8.38
C SER A 51 7.90 11.10 6.92
N MET A 52 7.14 10.17 6.36
CA MET A 52 7.39 9.60 5.03
C MET A 52 6.33 10.06 4.06
N PHE A 53 6.74 10.67 2.95
CA PHE A 53 5.85 11.21 1.94
C PHE A 53 6.14 10.59 0.58
N TYR A 54 5.10 10.18 -0.13
CA TYR A 54 5.21 9.57 -1.44
C TYR A 54 4.17 10.13 -2.40
N SER A 55 4.47 10.00 -3.68
CA SER A 55 3.50 10.18 -4.74
C SER A 55 3.36 8.92 -5.56
N VAL A 56 2.11 8.52 -5.82
CA VAL A 56 1.78 7.38 -6.68
C VAL A 56 1.15 7.92 -7.95
N THR A 57 1.78 7.64 -9.10
CA THR A 57 1.24 7.95 -10.42
C THR A 57 0.51 6.73 -10.96
N LEU A 58 -0.81 6.76 -10.90
CA LEU A 58 -1.72 5.70 -11.35
C LEU A 58 -1.93 5.74 -12.87
N LYS A 59 -2.12 4.57 -13.48
CA LYS A 59 -2.65 4.51 -14.86
C LYS A 59 -4.14 4.86 -14.92
N ASN A 60 -4.90 4.43 -13.92
CA ASN A 60 -6.36 4.60 -13.83
C ASN A 60 -6.73 5.19 -12.46
N GLU A 61 -7.35 6.36 -12.47
CA GLU A 61 -7.80 7.07 -11.26
C GLU A 61 -8.85 6.28 -10.44
N LYS A 62 -9.50 5.28 -11.05
CA LYS A 62 -10.45 4.40 -10.35
C LYS A 62 -9.78 3.29 -9.56
N ASP A 63 -8.48 3.05 -9.76
CA ASP A 63 -7.75 2.03 -9.02
C ASP A 63 -7.77 2.31 -7.52
N LYS A 64 -7.50 1.26 -6.74
CA LYS A 64 -7.51 1.30 -5.30
C LYS A 64 -6.09 1.16 -4.76
N ILE A 65 -5.72 2.05 -3.85
CA ILE A 65 -4.48 1.95 -3.08
C ILE A 65 -4.86 1.48 -1.68
N HIS A 66 -4.22 0.40 -1.23
CA HIS A 66 -4.20 0.01 0.18
C HIS A 66 -2.88 0.51 0.79
N ALA A 67 -2.95 1.14 1.95
CA ALA A 67 -1.78 1.53 2.74
C ALA A 67 -1.81 0.78 4.07
N ILE A 68 -0.69 0.14 4.40
CA ILE A 68 -0.60 -0.83 5.48
C ILE A 68 0.65 -0.56 6.32
N ILE A 69 0.49 -0.60 7.65
CA ILE A 69 1.60 -0.67 8.60
C ILE A 69 1.57 -2.04 9.26
N ASP A 70 2.57 -2.85 8.97
CA ASP A 70 2.77 -4.13 9.66
C ASP A 70 3.83 -3.98 10.74
N TYR A 71 3.64 -4.67 11.86
CA TYR A 71 4.64 -4.79 12.92
C TYR A 71 5.18 -6.22 12.99
N TYR A 72 6.50 -6.31 13.04
CA TYR A 72 7.26 -7.54 13.18
C TYR A 72 8.10 -7.49 14.44
N GLN A 73 8.10 -8.61 15.16
CA GLN A 73 8.97 -8.84 16.30
C GLN A 73 9.81 -10.09 16.04
N ASN A 74 11.14 -9.96 16.08
CA ASN A 74 12.10 -11.04 15.82
C ASN A 74 11.78 -11.79 14.52
N GLY A 75 11.57 -11.03 13.44
CA GLY A 75 11.24 -11.54 12.11
C GLY A 75 9.83 -12.09 11.91
N LYS A 76 9.00 -12.20 12.96
CA LYS A 76 7.62 -12.68 12.86
C LYS A 76 6.65 -11.52 12.86
N LYS A 77 5.72 -11.50 11.90
CA LYS A 77 4.59 -10.57 11.90
C LYS A 77 3.72 -10.82 13.13
N THR A 78 3.53 -9.79 13.96
CA THR A 78 2.73 -9.87 15.19
C THR A 78 1.46 -9.05 15.11
N ASN A 79 1.45 -7.94 14.37
CA ASN A 79 0.28 -7.07 14.25
C ASN A 79 0.16 -6.39 12.86
N VAL A 80 -1.06 -5.98 12.52
CA VAL A 80 -1.35 -4.98 11.47
C VAL A 80 -1.85 -3.75 12.20
N ILE A 81 -1.02 -2.73 12.27
CA ILE A 81 -1.30 -1.49 13.00
C ILE A 81 -2.33 -0.64 12.25
N ALA A 82 -2.14 -0.49 10.95
CA ALA A 82 -3.03 0.29 10.10
C ALA A 82 -3.29 -0.44 8.79
N ASN A 83 -4.51 -0.35 8.29
CA ASN A 83 -4.92 -0.84 6.98
C ASN A 83 -6.07 0.03 6.47
N ILE A 84 -5.72 0.98 5.61
CA ILE A 84 -6.66 1.91 4.99
C ILE A 84 -6.63 1.74 3.49
N ALA A 85 -7.75 1.96 2.81
CA ALA A 85 -7.80 1.90 1.36
C ALA A 85 -8.67 3.02 0.79
N THR A 86 -8.21 3.60 -0.32
CA THR A 86 -8.93 4.63 -1.08
C THR A 86 -8.92 4.29 -2.56
N SER A 87 -9.96 4.73 -3.28
CA SER A 87 -10.12 4.53 -4.72
C SER A 87 -10.95 5.68 -5.30
N HIS A 88 -10.99 5.80 -6.63
CA HIS A 88 -11.71 6.89 -7.34
C HIS A 88 -11.13 8.26 -7.00
N PHE A 89 -9.85 8.42 -7.32
CA PHE A 89 -9.12 9.67 -7.13
C PHE A 89 -9.56 10.71 -8.17
N GLN A 90 -9.44 11.99 -7.81
CA GLN A 90 -9.72 13.09 -8.75
C GLN A 90 -8.63 13.18 -9.83
N GLU A 91 -7.39 12.93 -9.43
CA GLU A 91 -6.21 12.96 -10.30
C GLU A 91 -5.47 11.61 -10.26
N LYS A 92 -4.65 11.37 -11.29
CA LYS A 92 -3.81 10.17 -11.37
C LYS A 92 -2.61 10.21 -10.44
N LYS A 93 -2.16 11.41 -10.06
CA LYS A 93 -1.04 11.60 -9.14
C LYS A 93 -1.61 11.74 -7.73
N VAL A 94 -1.48 10.68 -6.95
CA VAL A 94 -2.05 10.58 -5.61
C VAL A 94 -0.96 10.79 -4.56
N LYS A 95 -1.21 11.61 -3.56
CA LYS A 95 -0.30 11.79 -2.42
C LYS A 95 -0.58 10.78 -1.31
N LEU A 96 0.49 10.30 -0.68
CA LEU A 96 0.47 9.34 0.42
C LEU A 96 1.43 9.83 1.51
N SER A 97 1.04 9.66 2.78
CA SER A 97 1.97 9.84 3.89
C SER A 97 1.81 8.83 5.01
N PHE A 98 2.93 8.51 5.66
CA PHE A 98 3.00 7.76 6.89
C PHE A 98 3.76 8.57 7.92
N LEU A 99 3.12 8.81 9.06
CA LEU A 99 3.70 9.57 10.16
C LEU A 99 3.74 8.66 11.40
N PRO A 100 4.93 8.40 11.96
CA PRO A 100 5.05 7.59 13.17
C PRO A 100 4.50 8.30 14.41
N PRO A 101 4.23 7.53 15.48
CA PRO A 101 3.75 8.05 16.74
C PRO A 101 4.75 9.03 17.34
N GLN A 102 4.35 10.30 17.41
CA GLN A 102 5.09 11.35 18.10
C GLN A 102 4.55 11.51 19.53
N SER A 103 5.44 11.82 20.46
CA SER A 103 5.01 12.11 21.84
C SER A 103 4.32 13.48 21.85
N GLN A 104 3.06 13.53 22.29
CA GLN A 104 2.43 14.81 22.59
C GLN A 104 3.09 15.43 23.83
N LEU A 105 3.25 16.75 23.78
CA LEU A 105 3.91 17.57 24.79
C LEU A 105 3.00 17.77 26.00
N ASP A 106 2.62 16.70 26.68
CA ASP A 106 2.05 16.82 28.02
C ASP A 106 2.52 15.66 28.89
N LYS A 107 3.38 15.96 29.86
CA LYS A 107 4.06 14.96 30.69
C LYS A 107 3.13 14.31 31.72
N ASP A 108 1.96 14.91 31.93
CA ASP A 108 1.02 14.55 33.00
C ASP A 108 -0.19 13.75 32.52
N VAL A 109 -0.32 13.50 31.22
CA VAL A 109 -1.36 12.64 30.64
C VAL A 109 -0.67 11.48 29.93
N GLN A 110 -1.07 10.24 30.23
CA GLN A 110 -0.74 9.09 29.39
C GLN A 110 -1.44 9.25 28.04
N VAL A 111 -0.92 10.12 27.18
CA VAL A 111 -1.47 10.32 25.84
C VAL A 111 -1.07 9.11 25.02
N GLN A 112 -2.08 8.31 24.65
CA GLN A 112 -1.92 7.22 23.70
C GLN A 112 -1.35 7.80 22.40
N LYS A 113 -0.15 7.34 22.01
CA LYS A 113 0.47 7.78 20.76
C LYS A 113 -0.24 7.12 19.58
N HIS A 114 -0.25 7.79 18.43
CA HIS A 114 -0.94 7.30 17.24
C HIS A 114 -0.05 7.34 16.01
N TRP A 115 -0.08 6.27 15.23
CA TRP A 115 0.34 6.23 13.85
C TRP A 115 -0.68 6.99 13.01
N TYR A 116 -0.21 7.78 12.05
CA TYR A 116 -1.06 8.45 11.08
C TYR A 116 -0.74 7.97 9.67
N VAL A 117 -1.79 7.55 8.95
CA VAL A 117 -1.70 7.11 7.56
C VAL A 117 -2.67 7.95 6.74
N ASN A 118 -2.18 8.54 5.65
CA ASN A 118 -2.99 9.28 4.71
C ASN A 118 -2.80 8.73 3.30
N ILE A 119 -3.92 8.54 2.62
CA ILE A 119 -4.01 8.42 1.16
C ILE A 119 -4.91 9.57 0.75
N GLU A 120 -4.57 10.36 -0.27
CA GLU A 120 -5.42 11.47 -0.71
C GLU A 120 -6.92 11.08 -0.79
N GLY A 121 -7.77 11.78 -0.01
CA GLY A 121 -9.19 11.46 0.15
C GLY A 121 -9.56 10.61 1.39
N SER A 122 -8.60 10.08 2.14
CA SER A 122 -8.85 9.33 3.38
C SER A 122 -7.66 9.35 4.36
N SER A 123 -7.93 9.24 5.65
CA SER A 123 -6.88 9.10 6.65
C SER A 123 -7.31 8.19 7.80
N MET A 124 -6.31 7.64 8.50
CA MET A 124 -6.51 6.78 9.66
C MET A 124 -5.49 7.16 10.73
N LEU A 125 -5.99 7.28 11.97
CA LEU A 125 -5.18 7.26 13.17
C LEU A 125 -5.27 5.86 13.77
N ALA A 126 -4.13 5.24 14.06
CA ALA A 126 -4.08 3.94 14.72
C ALA A 126 -3.24 4.04 16.00
N PRO A 127 -3.75 3.59 17.15
CA PRO A 127 -2.99 3.68 18.40
C PRO A 127 -1.72 2.84 18.35
N GLU A 128 -0.64 3.33 18.96
CA GLU A 128 0.56 2.53 19.24
C GLU A 128 0.27 1.64 20.45
N GLU A 129 -0.08 0.39 20.19
CA GLU A 129 -0.30 -0.62 21.23
C GLU A 129 1.04 -1.18 21.72
N ALA A 130 1.30 -1.05 23.04
CA ALA A 130 2.48 -1.59 23.72
C ALA A 130 3.82 -1.26 23.02
N PRO A 131 4.25 0.01 23.00
CA PRO A 131 5.53 0.39 22.40
C PRO A 131 6.69 -0.39 23.03
N PRO A 132 7.65 -0.87 22.23
CA PRO A 132 8.79 -1.59 22.77
C PRO A 132 9.67 -0.65 23.61
N ILE A 133 10.16 -1.14 24.75
CA ILE A 133 11.12 -0.42 25.60
C ILE A 133 12.50 -0.56 24.95
N ILE A 134 12.88 0.47 24.18
CA ILE A 134 14.10 0.49 23.39
C ILE A 134 14.87 1.80 23.59
N ASN A 135 16.19 1.76 23.40
CA ASN A 135 17.07 2.93 23.52
C ASN A 135 17.44 3.59 22.18
N SER A 136 17.15 2.95 21.03
CA SER A 136 17.52 3.45 19.70
C SER A 136 16.46 3.17 18.62
N SER A 137 16.25 4.15 17.74
CA SER A 137 15.34 4.06 16.59
C SER A 137 16.02 4.62 15.35
N THR A 138 15.79 4.00 14.21
CA THR A 138 16.26 4.47 12.90
C THR A 138 15.28 4.07 11.80
N SER A 139 15.38 4.69 10.64
CA SER A 139 14.46 4.49 9.54
C SER A 139 15.19 4.33 8.21
N THR A 140 14.56 3.62 7.28
CA THR A 140 14.94 3.56 5.88
C THR A 140 13.72 3.78 5.02
N THR A 141 13.91 4.48 3.91
CA THR A 141 12.87 4.77 2.94
C THR A 141 13.39 4.44 1.56
N LEU A 142 12.46 4.12 0.67
CA LEU A 142 12.64 4.15 -0.76
C LEU A 142 13.34 5.45 -1.15
N GLN A 143 14.38 5.35 -1.96
CA GLN A 143 15.21 6.47 -2.41
C GLN A 143 14.91 6.86 -3.87
N SER A 144 14.32 5.94 -4.64
CA SER A 144 14.07 6.11 -6.06
C SER A 144 12.67 5.67 -6.47
N ALA A 145 12.23 6.09 -7.65
CA ALA A 145 10.94 5.67 -8.18
C ALA A 145 10.94 4.17 -8.52
N ILE A 146 9.90 3.45 -8.11
CA ILE A 146 9.73 2.02 -8.43
C ILE A 146 8.37 1.74 -9.05
N ASN A 147 8.34 0.72 -9.90
CA ASN A 147 7.12 0.25 -10.52
C ASN A 147 6.28 -0.56 -9.53
N LEU A 148 4.99 -0.26 -9.49
CA LEU A 148 3.99 -1.04 -8.78
C LEU A 148 3.37 -2.07 -9.71
N THR A 149 3.15 -3.26 -9.16
CA THR A 149 2.42 -4.34 -9.82
C THR A 149 1.12 -4.57 -9.06
N TYR A 150 0.01 -4.77 -9.77
CA TYR A 150 -1.26 -5.07 -9.11
C TYR A 150 -1.16 -6.31 -8.22
N ASN A 151 -1.83 -6.26 -7.06
CA ASN A 151 -1.91 -7.32 -6.07
C ASN A 151 -0.55 -7.74 -5.48
N GLN A 152 0.47 -6.90 -5.64
CA GLN A 152 1.75 -7.07 -4.97
C GLN A 152 1.90 -6.00 -3.91
N LYS A 153 2.26 -6.44 -2.71
CA LYS A 153 2.63 -5.55 -1.62
C LYS A 153 4.03 -5.01 -1.87
N THR A 154 4.18 -3.70 -1.81
CA THR A 154 5.43 -2.97 -1.98
C THR A 154 5.74 -2.18 -0.72
N THR A 155 6.87 -2.48 -0.09
CA THR A 155 7.36 -1.74 1.07
C THR A 155 8.02 -0.45 0.61
N LEU A 156 7.60 0.67 1.19
CA LEU A 156 8.11 2.01 0.88
C LEU A 156 9.07 2.52 1.96
N ALA A 157 8.86 2.10 3.20
CA ALA A 157 9.74 2.44 4.31
C ALA A 157 9.73 1.36 5.39
N ALA A 158 10.74 1.43 6.25
CA ALA A 158 10.79 0.70 7.50
C ALA A 158 11.27 1.60 8.65
N ILE A 159 10.68 1.43 9.82
CA ILE A 159 11.24 1.94 11.09
C ILE A 159 11.74 0.74 11.88
N ILE A 160 12.96 0.86 12.37
CA ILE A 160 13.65 -0.14 13.16
C ILE A 160 13.79 0.41 14.57
N LYS A 161 13.33 -0.36 15.55
CA LYS A 161 13.50 -0.08 16.96
C LYS A 161 14.34 -1.22 17.56
N THR A 162 15.43 -0.91 18.23
CA THR A 162 16.30 -1.96 18.81
C THR A 162 17.12 -1.46 19.98
N ASN A 163 17.57 -2.40 20.81
CA ASN A 163 18.54 -2.16 21.88
C ASN A 163 19.99 -2.43 21.46
N LYS A 164 20.23 -2.84 20.20
CA LYS A 164 21.57 -3.10 19.68
C LYS A 164 22.33 -1.80 19.46
N GLU A 165 23.63 -1.82 19.79
CA GLU A 165 24.53 -0.67 19.61
C GLU A 165 24.75 -0.32 18.13
N THR A 166 24.64 -1.31 17.24
CA THR A 166 24.78 -1.11 15.79
C THR A 166 23.56 -1.66 15.06
N VAL A 167 23.07 -0.87 14.11
CA VAL A 167 21.93 -1.23 13.25
C VAL A 167 22.41 -1.23 11.81
N ARG A 168 22.17 -2.33 11.10
CA ARG A 168 22.37 -2.38 9.66
C ARG A 168 21.07 -2.02 8.97
N ILE A 169 21.18 -1.09 8.04
CA ILE A 169 20.05 -0.54 7.31
C ILE A 169 20.30 -0.79 5.82
N PRO A 170 19.67 -1.81 5.22
CA PRO A 170 19.79 -2.04 3.79
C PRO A 170 19.01 -0.99 2.99
N MET A 171 19.36 -0.84 1.72
CA MET A 171 18.55 -0.09 0.76
C MET A 171 17.31 -0.91 0.43
N LEU A 172 16.11 -0.35 0.62
CA LEU A 172 14.85 -1.10 0.49
C LEU A 172 14.60 -1.68 -0.92
N GLU A 173 15.23 -1.09 -1.94
CA GLU A 173 15.16 -1.55 -3.32
C GLU A 173 15.92 -2.86 -3.57
N GLU A 174 16.80 -3.27 -2.66
CA GLU A 174 17.51 -4.55 -2.79
C GLU A 174 16.58 -5.74 -2.50
N LYS A 175 16.70 -6.79 -3.32
CA LYS A 175 15.83 -7.97 -3.26
C LYS A 175 15.78 -8.64 -1.88
N THR A 176 16.86 -8.59 -1.12
CA THR A 176 17.00 -9.23 0.20
C THR A 176 16.82 -8.25 1.36
N ALA A 177 16.57 -6.96 1.10
CA ALA A 177 16.55 -5.92 2.13
C ALA A 177 15.51 -6.20 3.22
N ILE A 178 14.31 -6.59 2.83
CA ILE A 178 13.22 -6.88 3.80
C ILE A 178 13.57 -8.11 4.65
N ASP A 179 14.09 -9.17 4.04
CA ASP A 179 14.49 -10.37 4.78
C ASP A 179 15.62 -10.07 5.77
N GLN A 180 16.63 -9.29 5.36
CA GLN A 180 17.72 -8.84 6.23
C GLN A 180 17.19 -7.97 7.37
N LEU A 181 16.32 -6.99 7.08
CA LEU A 181 15.70 -6.15 8.10
C LEU A 181 15.00 -6.99 9.17
N LEU A 182 14.20 -7.97 8.74
CA LEU A 182 13.43 -8.83 9.63
C LEU A 182 14.28 -9.83 10.42
N GLN A 183 15.39 -10.32 9.86
CA GLN A 183 16.29 -11.24 10.54
C GLN A 183 17.22 -10.55 11.54
N GLU A 184 17.71 -9.36 11.19
CA GLU A 184 18.76 -8.68 11.96
C GLU A 184 18.20 -7.81 13.08
N ASN A 185 16.92 -7.45 13.06
CA ASN A 185 16.33 -6.48 13.98
C ASN A 185 15.17 -7.05 14.82
N GLU A 186 15.09 -6.57 16.07
CA GLU A 186 14.12 -7.05 17.06
C GLU A 186 12.72 -6.51 16.79
N HIS A 187 12.59 -5.22 16.48
CA HIS A 187 11.32 -4.57 16.21
C HIS A 187 11.38 -3.83 14.88
N VAL A 188 10.52 -4.22 13.94
CA VAL A 188 10.46 -3.63 12.60
C VAL A 188 9.03 -3.28 12.25
N TYR A 189 8.82 -2.02 11.84
CA TYR A 189 7.56 -1.53 11.31
C TYR A 189 7.74 -1.36 9.81
N LEU A 190 6.95 -2.07 9.00
CA LEU A 190 6.99 -1.97 7.54
C LEU A 190 5.80 -1.17 7.03
N PHE A 191 6.09 -0.05 6.36
CA PHE A 191 5.12 0.83 5.70
C PHE A 191 5.05 0.41 4.24
N SER A 192 3.87 -0.01 3.82
CA SER A 192 3.71 -0.61 2.50
C SER A 192 2.43 -0.17 1.84
N ILE A 193 2.42 -0.25 0.52
CA ILE A 193 1.22 -0.10 -0.28
C ILE A 193 0.94 -1.35 -1.09
N GLU A 194 -0.31 -1.53 -1.47
CA GLU A 194 -0.72 -2.52 -2.46
C GLU A 194 -1.69 -1.86 -3.43
N LEU A 195 -1.38 -1.97 -4.73
CA LEU A 195 -2.24 -1.49 -5.79
C LEU A 195 -3.25 -2.57 -6.18
N LYS A 196 -4.54 -2.22 -6.21
CA LYS A 196 -5.62 -3.11 -6.60
C LYS A 196 -6.44 -2.50 -7.73
N LYS A 197 -6.80 -3.32 -8.71
CA LYS A 197 -7.79 -2.93 -9.70
C LYS A 197 -9.16 -2.75 -9.05
N ASN A 198 -9.88 -1.72 -9.47
CA ASN A 198 -11.28 -1.58 -9.10
C ASN A 198 -12.17 -2.42 -10.03
N THR A 199 -12.30 -3.70 -9.65
CA THR A 199 -12.95 -4.74 -10.47
C THR A 199 -14.45 -4.54 -10.68
N LYS A 200 -15.13 -3.66 -9.91
CA LYS A 200 -16.55 -3.39 -10.16
C LYS A 200 -16.80 -2.67 -11.50
N ALA A 201 -15.87 -1.84 -11.96
CA ALA A 201 -16.03 -1.07 -13.21
C ALA A 201 -15.60 -1.86 -14.47
N GLU A 202 -14.58 -2.71 -14.37
CA GLU A 202 -14.09 -3.49 -15.53
C GLU A 202 -15.00 -4.70 -15.85
N MET A 203 -15.67 -5.29 -14.84
CA MET A 203 -16.55 -6.44 -15.06
C MET A 203 -17.80 -6.09 -15.87
N GLN A 204 -18.29 -4.84 -15.78
CA GLN A 204 -19.45 -4.40 -16.57
C GLN A 204 -19.10 -4.20 -18.05
N LEU A 205 -17.93 -3.67 -18.39
CA LEU A 205 -17.54 -3.45 -19.79
C LEU A 205 -17.24 -4.75 -20.54
N TYR A 206 -16.65 -5.75 -19.87
CA TYR A 206 -16.37 -7.05 -20.51
C TYR A 206 -17.61 -7.96 -20.60
N CYS A 207 -18.56 -7.87 -19.67
CA CYS A 207 -19.81 -8.60 -19.78
C CYS A 207 -20.71 -8.03 -20.89
N ILE A 208 -20.75 -6.71 -21.07
CA ILE A 208 -21.56 -6.08 -22.13
C ILE A 208 -20.97 -6.37 -23.52
N SER A 209 -19.64 -6.32 -23.70
CA SER A 209 -19.03 -6.64 -24.99
C SER A 209 -19.19 -8.13 -25.39
N ALA A 210 -19.16 -9.05 -24.42
CA ALA A 210 -19.45 -10.46 -24.65
C ALA A 210 -20.93 -10.73 -24.96
N LEU A 211 -21.86 -9.94 -24.40
CA LEU A 211 -23.29 -10.02 -24.70
C LEU A 211 -23.62 -9.47 -26.10
N VAL A 212 -23.06 -8.32 -26.48
CA VAL A 212 -23.31 -7.71 -27.79
C VAL A 212 -22.74 -8.57 -28.94
N PHE A 213 -21.61 -9.25 -28.74
CA PHE A 213 -21.09 -10.18 -29.75
C PHE A 213 -21.96 -11.44 -29.93
N ASN A 214 -22.65 -11.89 -28.88
CA ASN A 214 -23.55 -13.05 -28.96
C ASN A 214 -24.91 -12.70 -29.60
N GLU A 215 -25.44 -11.50 -29.36
CA GLU A 215 -26.71 -11.08 -29.99
C GLU A 215 -26.56 -10.86 -31.51
N VAL A 216 -25.42 -10.32 -31.98
CA VAL A 216 -25.20 -10.10 -33.42
C VAL A 216 -25.03 -11.41 -34.19
N TYR A 217 -24.46 -12.45 -33.57
CA TYR A 217 -24.33 -13.78 -34.19
C TYR A 217 -25.65 -14.57 -34.26
N PHE A 218 -26.62 -14.27 -33.38
CA PHE A 218 -27.93 -14.93 -33.38
C PHE A 218 -28.95 -14.29 -34.32
N LEU A 219 -28.72 -13.05 -34.76
CA LEU A 219 -29.60 -12.34 -35.70
C LEU A 219 -29.16 -12.45 -37.16
N THR A 220 -28.07 -13.16 -37.46
CA THR A 220 -27.49 -13.26 -38.81
C THR A 220 -27.36 -14.70 -39.35
N ASN A 221 -27.91 -15.72 -38.67
CA ASN A 221 -27.99 -17.11 -39.16
C ASN A 221 -29.37 -17.73 -38.94
#